data_AF-A0A705VSC7-F1
#
_entry.id   AF-A0A705VSC7-F1
#
_cell.length_a   1.000
_cell.length_b   1.000
_cell.length_c   1.000
_cell.angle_alpha   90.00
_cell.angle_beta   90.00
_cell.angle_gamma   90.00
#
_symmetry.space_group_name_H-M   'P 1'
#
loop_
_entity.id
_entity.type
_entity.pdbx_description
1 polymer ?
#
loop_
_entity_poly.entity_id
_entity_poly.type
_entity_poly.pdbx_seq_one_letter_code
_entity_poly.pdbx_strand_id
1 'polypeptide(L)'
;NMDASLFKYRIRLFGGKTEANGADQIFFYPTSSDWHVSTVSWNNKPAINYRSDAVLYLDHSHEYRMVDVDKAVRKALAEGKTEISWYIGGDRQGNHYDFTPADSKQSLVLMLTGFKKTPEL
;
A
#
# COMPACT_ATOMS: atom_id res chain seq x y z
N ASN A 1 20.94 -3.87 -19.52
CA ASN A 1 20.08 -4.45 -18.47
C ASN A 1 20.52 -3.94 -17.12
N MET A 2 19.67 -3.17 -16.43
CA MET A 2 19.89 -2.87 -15.00
C MET A 2 19.50 -4.10 -14.18
N ASP A 3 20.27 -4.43 -13.14
CA ASP A 3 19.95 -5.53 -12.24
C ASP A 3 18.68 -5.20 -11.45
N ALA A 4 17.63 -6.02 -11.62
CA ALA A 4 16.35 -5.85 -10.94
C ALA A 4 16.46 -5.96 -9.41
N SER A 5 17.54 -6.55 -8.88
CA SER A 5 17.84 -6.59 -7.44
C SER A 5 18.16 -5.21 -6.85
N LEU A 6 18.56 -4.25 -7.69
CA LEU A 6 18.92 -2.89 -7.28
C LEU A 6 17.70 -1.99 -7.07
N PHE A 7 16.48 -2.50 -7.25
CA PHE A 7 15.26 -1.73 -7.10
C PHE A 7 14.30 -2.39 -6.11
N LYS A 8 13.50 -1.56 -5.45
CA LYS A 8 12.34 -1.98 -4.66
C LYS A 8 11.08 -1.26 -5.12
N TYR A 9 9.98 -2.00 -5.14
CA TYR A 9 8.64 -1.41 -5.30
C TYR A 9 8.06 -0.99 -3.95
N ARG A 10 7.59 0.25 -3.86
CA ARG A 10 6.93 0.79 -2.67
C ARG A 10 5.68 1.56 -3.06
N ILE A 11 4.64 1.46 -2.25
CA ILE A 11 3.52 2.41 -2.33
C ILE A 11 3.87 3.63 -1.49
N ARG A 12 3.76 4.82 -2.08
CA ARG A 12 3.72 6.08 -1.34
C ARG A 12 2.28 6.52 -1.19
N LEU A 13 1.88 6.86 0.02
CA LEU A 13 0.56 7.39 0.35
C LEU A 13 0.69 8.47 1.42
N PHE A 14 -0.24 9.42 1.44
CA PHE A 14 -0.27 10.49 2.44
C PHE A 14 -1.46 10.28 3.36
N GLY A 15 -1.22 10.32 4.67
CA GLY A 15 -2.28 10.14 5.65
C GLY A 15 -1.76 9.76 7.03
N GLY A 16 -2.68 9.47 7.93
CA GLY A 16 -2.43 9.15 9.32
C GLY A 16 -3.64 8.57 10.02
N LYS A 17 -3.43 8.15 11.26
CA LYS A 17 -4.49 7.75 12.17
C LYS A 17 -5.25 8.98 12.66
N THR A 18 -6.57 8.92 12.74
CA THR A 18 -7.38 10.04 13.21
C THR A 18 -7.24 10.22 14.72
N GLU A 19 -7.15 9.13 15.47
CA GLU A 19 -6.95 9.17 16.91
C GLU A 19 -5.47 9.42 17.29
N ALA A 20 -5.27 10.18 18.36
CA ALA A 20 -3.94 10.56 18.85
C ALA A 20 -3.28 9.53 19.79
N ASN A 21 -3.79 8.29 19.85
CA ASN A 21 -3.34 7.26 20.78
C ASN A 21 -2.41 6.23 20.11
N GLY A 22 -1.10 6.48 20.16
CA GLY A 22 -0.10 5.53 19.68
C GLY A 22 -0.20 5.25 18.18
N ALA A 23 0.38 4.13 17.75
CA ALA A 23 0.40 3.68 16.36
C ALA A 23 -0.28 2.32 16.20
N ASP A 24 -0.93 2.12 15.06
CA ASP A 24 -1.54 0.86 14.68
C ASP A 24 -0.77 0.20 13.53
N GLN A 25 -1.07 -1.08 13.29
CA GLN A 25 -0.71 -1.74 12.04
C GLN A 25 -1.85 -1.64 11.03
N ILE A 26 -1.56 -1.09 9.85
CA ILE A 26 -2.38 -1.12 8.65
C ILE A 26 -1.86 -2.23 7.75
N PHE A 27 -2.76 -3.02 7.18
CA PHE A 27 -2.44 -4.15 6.33
C PHE A 27 -2.97 -3.95 4.92
N PHE A 28 -2.19 -4.40 3.94
CA PHE A 28 -2.55 -4.43 2.53
C PHE A 28 -2.94 -5.86 2.19
N TYR A 29 -4.25 -6.14 2.19
CA TYR A 29 -4.79 -7.47 1.94
C TYR A 29 -5.13 -7.63 0.46
N PRO A 30 -4.55 -8.62 -0.25
CA PRO A 30 -4.85 -8.82 -1.67
C PRO A 30 -6.33 -9.13 -1.87
N THR A 31 -6.87 -8.60 -2.97
CA THR A 31 -8.25 -8.81 -3.37
C THR A 31 -8.36 -8.95 -4.89
N SER A 32 -9.53 -9.34 -5.39
CA SER A 32 -9.81 -9.36 -6.83
C SER A 32 -9.66 -7.96 -7.42
N SER A 33 -9.20 -7.87 -8.67
CA SER A 33 -9.23 -6.63 -9.48
C SER A 33 -10.48 -6.52 -10.35
N ASP A 34 -11.35 -7.53 -10.33
CA ASP A 34 -12.64 -7.53 -11.03
C ASP A 34 -13.68 -6.71 -10.23
N TRP A 35 -13.49 -5.40 -10.18
CA TRP A 35 -14.43 -4.43 -9.59
C TRP A 35 -14.21 -3.04 -10.16
N HIS A 36 -15.24 -2.19 -10.06
CA HIS A 36 -15.15 -0.77 -10.39
C HIS A 36 -15.50 0.10 -9.20
N VAL A 37 -14.76 1.19 -8.99
CA VAL A 37 -14.92 2.11 -7.86
C VAL A 37 -16.35 2.62 -7.69
N SER A 38 -17.07 2.85 -8.80
CA SER A 38 -18.47 3.32 -8.79
C SER A 38 -19.47 2.27 -8.31
N THR A 39 -19.09 0.99 -8.29
CA THR A 39 -19.95 -0.11 -7.90
C THR A 39 -19.66 -0.59 -6.48
N VAL A 40 -18.55 -0.19 -5.86
CA VAL A 40 -18.18 -0.66 -4.52
C VAL A 40 -19.04 0.00 -3.44
N SER A 41 -19.61 -0.85 -2.59
CA SER A 41 -20.34 -0.52 -1.38
C SER A 41 -20.00 -1.53 -0.29
N TRP A 42 -20.50 -1.31 0.93
CA TRP A 42 -20.32 -2.26 2.03
C TRP A 42 -20.75 -3.70 1.68
N ASN A 43 -21.85 -3.84 0.91
CA ASN A 43 -22.47 -5.14 0.64
C ASN A 43 -21.90 -5.88 -0.57
N ASN A 44 -21.20 -5.19 -1.47
CA ASN A 44 -20.68 -5.77 -2.72
C ASN A 44 -19.17 -5.51 -2.93
N LYS A 45 -18.44 -5.16 -1.86
CA LYS A 45 -16.99 -5.06 -1.91
C LYS A 45 -16.35 -6.40 -2.33
N PRO A 46 -15.19 -6.37 -3.01
CA PRO A 46 -14.50 -7.60 -3.39
C PRO A 46 -14.11 -8.48 -2.19
N ALA A 47 -14.01 -9.79 -2.41
CA ALA A 47 -13.64 -10.74 -1.37
C ALA A 47 -12.20 -10.53 -0.88
N ILE A 48 -12.00 -10.44 0.43
CA ILE A 48 -10.71 -10.07 1.03
C ILE A 48 -9.95 -11.33 1.46
N ASN A 49 -8.71 -11.48 1.00
CA ASN A 49 -7.79 -12.47 1.55
C ASN A 49 -6.97 -11.87 2.70
N TYR A 50 -7.26 -12.26 3.95
CA TYR A 50 -6.63 -11.72 5.15
C TYR A 50 -5.16 -12.16 5.37
N ARG A 51 -4.46 -12.63 4.33
CA ARG A 51 -3.00 -12.81 4.32
C ARG A 51 -2.36 -11.58 3.67
N SER A 52 -1.89 -10.64 4.48
CA SER A 52 -1.38 -9.37 4.00
C SER A 52 -0.14 -9.52 3.12
N ASP A 53 -0.12 -8.74 2.03
CA ASP A 53 1.05 -8.57 1.17
C ASP A 53 2.06 -7.57 1.75
N ALA A 54 1.57 -6.59 2.53
CA ALA A 54 2.37 -5.58 3.18
C ALA A 54 1.73 -5.07 4.47
N VAL A 55 2.56 -4.46 5.31
CA VAL A 55 2.19 -3.85 6.60
C VAL A 55 2.78 -2.44 6.68
N LEU A 56 2.02 -1.52 7.24
CA LEU A 56 2.42 -0.15 7.54
C LEU A 56 2.12 0.14 9.01
N TYR A 57 3.11 0.62 9.76
CA TYR A 57 2.86 1.24 11.06
C TYR A 57 2.39 2.67 10.84
N LEU A 58 1.24 3.04 11.43
CA LEU A 58 0.62 4.33 11.21
C LEU A 58 0.27 5.00 12.55
N ASP A 59 0.92 6.12 12.82
CA ASP A 59 0.61 7.02 13.91
C ASP A 59 -0.30 8.17 13.44
N HIS A 60 -0.60 9.12 14.34
CA HIS A 60 -1.48 10.25 14.09
C HIS A 60 -0.95 11.30 13.10
N SER A 61 0.35 11.30 12.81
CA SER A 61 0.98 12.30 11.95
C SER A 61 0.54 12.13 10.49
N HIS A 62 0.02 13.19 9.90
CA HIS A 62 -0.31 13.25 8.47
C HIS A 62 0.95 13.56 7.64
N GLU A 63 1.53 12.50 7.09
CA GLU A 63 2.76 12.59 6.30
C GLU A 63 2.80 11.54 5.20
N TYR A 64 3.82 11.61 4.36
CA TYR A 64 4.07 10.58 3.37
C TYR A 64 4.62 9.31 4.03
N ARG A 65 3.89 8.20 3.87
CA ARG A 65 4.30 6.87 4.29
C ARG A 65 4.76 6.06 3.08
N MET A 66 5.74 5.18 3.30
CA MET A 66 6.28 4.28 2.28
C MET A 66 6.03 2.84 2.71
N VAL A 67 5.23 2.11 1.93
CA VAL A 67 4.87 0.71 2.21
C VAL A 67 5.65 -0.20 1.28
N ASP A 68 6.41 -1.16 1.84
CA ASP A 68 7.14 -2.15 1.03
C ASP A 68 6.15 -3.17 0.44
N VAL A 69 6.02 -3.16 -0.88
CA VAL A 69 5.15 -4.08 -1.65
C VAL A 69 5.96 -4.91 -2.65
N ASP A 70 7.29 -4.95 -2.51
CA ASP A 70 8.20 -5.52 -3.51
C ASP A 70 7.86 -6.97 -3.86
N LYS A 71 7.64 -7.80 -2.84
CA LYS A 71 7.27 -9.21 -3.02
C LYS A 71 5.95 -9.37 -3.79
N ALA A 72 4.95 -8.55 -3.47
CA ALA A 72 3.64 -8.61 -4.11
C ALA A 72 3.70 -8.19 -5.58
N VAL A 73 4.40 -7.10 -5.87
CA VAL A 73 4.59 -6.60 -7.24
C VAL A 73 5.38 -7.60 -8.09
N ARG A 74 6.50 -8.14 -7.57
CA ARG A 74 7.30 -9.14 -8.31
C ARG A 74 6.52 -10.41 -8.58
N LYS A 75 5.70 -10.86 -7.63
CA LYS A 75 4.80 -12.00 -7.84
C LYS A 75 3.78 -11.71 -8.95
N ALA A 76 3.12 -10.56 -8.90
CA ALA A 76 2.14 -10.17 -9.92
C ALA A 76 2.77 -10.08 -11.32
N LEU A 77 3.96 -9.49 -11.43
CA LEU A 77 4.72 -9.42 -12.68
C LEU A 77 5.09 -10.83 -13.20
N ALA A 78 5.53 -11.74 -12.33
CA ALA A 78 5.84 -13.12 -12.70
C ALA A 78 4.59 -13.90 -13.17
N GLU A 79 3.41 -13.54 -12.67
CA GLU A 79 2.10 -14.06 -13.09
C GLU A 79 1.54 -13.36 -14.35
N GLY A 80 2.28 -12.38 -14.93
CA GLY A 80 1.84 -11.64 -16.13
C GLY A 80 0.76 -10.60 -15.87
N LYS A 81 0.53 -10.21 -14.61
CA LYS A 81 -0.50 -9.22 -14.24
C LYS A 81 -0.02 -7.79 -14.46
N THR A 82 -0.95 -6.93 -14.84
CA THR A 82 -0.74 -5.48 -14.98
C THR A 82 -1.44 -4.67 -13.88
N GLU A 83 -2.25 -5.32 -13.05
CA GLU A 83 -3.02 -4.69 -11.99
C GLU A 83 -2.93 -5.51 -10.70
N ILE A 84 -2.91 -4.80 -9.57
CA ILE A 84 -3.01 -5.36 -8.23
C ILE A 84 -4.01 -4.51 -7.45
N SER A 85 -4.96 -5.16 -6.80
CA SER A 85 -5.90 -4.50 -5.91
C SER A 85 -5.69 -4.98 -4.47
N TRP A 86 -5.71 -4.03 -3.53
CA TRP A 86 -5.66 -4.31 -2.11
C TRP A 86 -6.87 -3.72 -1.40
N TYR A 87 -7.39 -4.46 -0.41
CA TYR A 87 -8.15 -3.88 0.68
C TYR A 87 -7.16 -3.41 1.75
N ILE A 88 -7.24 -2.13 2.12
CA ILE A 88 -6.42 -1.53 3.17
C ILE A 88 -7.26 -1.45 4.45
N GLY A 89 -6.76 -2.04 5.53
CA GLY A 89 -7.48 -2.02 6.81
C GLY A 89 -6.56 -2.16 8.01
N GLY A 90 -6.97 -1.59 9.14
CA GLY A 90 -6.24 -1.66 10.41
C GLY A 90 -6.35 -3.01 11.12
N ASP A 91 -5.65 -3.11 12.25
CA ASP A 91 -5.59 -4.26 13.17
C ASP A 91 -6.87 -4.52 13.99
N ARG A 92 -7.97 -3.84 13.63
CA ARG A 92 -9.31 -3.98 14.24
C ARG A 92 -9.43 -3.45 15.66
N GLN A 93 -8.61 -2.47 16.04
CA GLN A 93 -8.74 -1.73 17.30
C GLN A 93 -9.88 -0.70 17.33
N GLY A 94 -10.64 -0.54 16.24
CA GLY A 94 -11.76 0.42 16.17
C GLY A 94 -11.33 1.87 15.90
N ASN A 95 -10.06 2.08 15.56
CA ASN A 95 -9.51 3.37 15.16
C ASN A 95 -9.83 3.69 13.69
N HIS A 96 -9.72 4.97 13.35
CA HIS A 96 -9.99 5.50 12.02
C HIS A 96 -8.70 6.00 11.37
N TYR A 97 -8.67 5.95 10.04
CA TYR A 97 -7.51 6.35 9.25
C TYR A 97 -7.97 7.25 8.13
N ASP A 98 -7.23 8.32 7.92
CA ASP A 98 -7.47 9.27 6.84
C ASP A 98 -6.31 9.19 5.84
N PHE A 99 -6.65 9.08 4.56
CA PHE A 99 -5.71 9.02 3.45
C PHE A 99 -6.21 9.91 2.32
N THR A 100 -5.29 10.63 1.68
CA THR A 100 -5.67 11.55 0.62
C THR A 100 -6.19 10.80 -0.62
N PRO A 101 -7.30 11.25 -1.23
CA PRO A 101 -7.87 10.61 -2.41
C PRO A 101 -6.95 10.68 -3.65
N ALA A 102 -7.31 9.86 -4.65
CA ALA A 102 -6.54 9.65 -5.88
C ALA A 102 -6.45 10.88 -6.80
N ASP A 103 -7.39 11.82 -6.69
CA ASP A 103 -7.44 13.06 -7.48
C ASP A 103 -6.63 14.21 -6.85
N SER A 104 -5.99 13.97 -5.72
CA SER A 104 -5.16 14.96 -5.03
C SER A 104 -3.71 14.99 -5.54
N LYS A 105 -2.98 16.08 -5.23
CA LYS A 105 -1.52 16.15 -5.44
C LYS A 105 -0.73 15.16 -4.59
N GLN A 106 -1.33 14.65 -3.51
CA GLN A 106 -0.73 13.72 -2.55
C GLN A 106 -1.27 12.29 -2.75
N SER A 107 -1.74 11.98 -3.96
CA SER A 107 -2.34 10.70 -4.30
C SER A 107 -1.39 9.52 -4.04
N LEU A 108 -1.99 8.35 -3.87
CA LEU A 108 -1.27 7.10 -3.81
C LEU A 108 -0.52 6.84 -5.13
N VAL A 109 0.76 6.48 -5.05
CA VAL A 109 1.58 6.15 -6.22
C VAL A 109 2.44 4.91 -5.97
N LEU A 110 2.60 4.07 -7.01
CA LEU A 110 3.61 3.02 -7.03
C LEU A 110 4.97 3.61 -7.41
N MET A 111 5.94 3.48 -6.53
CA MET A 111 7.30 4.00 -6.67
C MET A 111 8.27 2.84 -6.93
N LEU A 112 9.09 2.98 -7.97
CA LEU A 112 10.29 2.17 -8.16
C LEU A 112 11.48 2.92 -7.57
N THR A 113 12.02 2.44 -6.45
CA THR A 113 13.18 3.07 -5.79
C THR A 113 14.44 2.29 -6.12
N GLY A 114 15.40 2.92 -6.79
CA GLY A 114 16.72 2.34 -7.06
C GLY A 114 17.73 2.65 -5.96
N PHE A 115 18.55 1.67 -5.61
CA PHE A 115 19.68 1.85 -4.70
C PHE A 115 20.98 1.86 -5.51
N LYS A 116 21.72 2.97 -5.43
CA LYS A 116 23.10 3.01 -5.90
C LYS A 116 24.00 2.75 -4.69
N LYS A 117 24.92 1.79 -4.78
CA LYS A 117 26.01 1.69 -3.79
C LYS A 117 26.78 3.00 -3.81
N THR A 118 26.78 3.73 -2.70
CA THR A 118 27.71 4.83 -2.47
C THR A 118 29.04 4.19 -2.07
N PRO A 119 30.17 4.48 -2.74
CA PRO A 119 31.49 4.07 -2.25
C PRO A 119 31.68 4.60 -0.82
N GLU A 120 32.20 3.77 0.08
CA GLU A 120 32.72 4.27 1.36
C GLU A 120 33.90 5.20 1.05
N LEU A 121 33.92 6.38 1.71
CA LEU A 121 35.03 7.33 1.62
C LEU A 121 36.22 6.83 2.43
#